data_AF-A0A229T787-F1
#
_entry.id   AF-A0A229T787-F1
#
_cell.length_a   1.000
_cell.length_b   1.000
_cell.length_c   1.000
_cell.angle_alpha   90.00
_cell.angle_beta   90.00
_cell.angle_gamma   90.00
#
_symmetry.space_group_name_H-M   'P 1'
#
loop_
_entity.id
_entity.type
_entity.pdbx_description
1 polymer ?
#
loop_
_entity_poly.entity_id
_entity_poly.type
_entity_poly.pdbx_seq_one_letter_code
_entity_poly.pdbx_strand_id
1 'polypeptide(L)'
;MVENGVTFINVIELPAGEVDAFVEQWRERAKLMRDAPGFRDSRLHRAKLPDARFQLVNVAHWDSAEAWRAATTNPAFQAAMGDVPGSVAPNPALYDVVVEYGQP
;
A
#
# COMPACT_ATOMS: atom_id res chain seq x y z
N MET A 1 25.31 8.92 -2.30
CA MET A 1 24.13 9.00 -1.40
C MET A 1 23.11 8.07 -2.01
N VAL A 2 22.72 6.99 -1.34
CA VAL A 2 21.59 6.19 -1.86
C VAL A 2 20.40 7.15 -1.79
N GLU A 3 19.80 7.47 -2.93
CA GLU A 3 18.50 8.17 -2.93
C GLU A 3 17.52 7.21 -2.25
N ASN A 4 17.30 7.43 -0.95
CA ASN A 4 16.27 6.72 -0.21
C ASN A 4 14.95 7.20 -0.79
N GLY A 5 14.42 6.42 -1.72
CA GLY A 5 13.09 6.64 -2.26
C GLY A 5 12.02 6.65 -1.16
N VAL A 6 10.78 6.93 -1.53
CA VAL A 6 9.71 7.14 -0.55
C VAL A 6 9.05 5.83 -0.14
N THR A 7 8.58 5.78 1.11
CA THR A 7 7.77 4.67 1.62
C THR A 7 6.30 5.08 1.60
N PHE A 8 5.50 4.39 0.80
CA PHE A 8 4.05 4.48 0.86
C PHE A 8 3.53 3.58 1.98
N ILE A 9 2.73 4.14 2.89
CA ILE A 9 2.03 3.37 3.91
C ILE A 9 0.54 3.67 3.79
N ASN A 10 -0.27 2.62 3.75
CA ASN A 10 -1.72 2.72 3.83
C ASN A 10 -2.24 1.81 4.93
N VAL A 11 -2.77 2.43 5.98
CA VAL A 11 -3.44 1.75 7.09
C VAL A 11 -4.92 1.64 6.76
N ILE A 12 -5.45 0.42 6.78
CA ILE A 12 -6.80 0.14 6.28
C ILE A 12 -7.68 -0.26 7.45
N GLU A 13 -8.72 0.53 7.70
CA GLU A 13 -9.79 0.20 8.64
C GLU A 13 -10.92 -0.50 7.87
N LEU A 14 -11.30 -1.70 8.32
CA LEU A 14 -12.33 -2.52 7.69
C LEU A 14 -12.93 -3.52 8.70
N PRO A 15 -14.18 -3.98 8.51
CA PRO A 15 -14.77 -5.03 9.34
C PRO A 15 -13.97 -6.33 9.28
N ALA A 16 -13.91 -7.07 10.39
CA ALA A 16 -13.17 -8.34 10.47
C ALA A 16 -13.62 -9.37 9.42
N GLY A 17 -14.91 -9.41 9.09
CA GLY A 17 -15.47 -10.30 8.06
C GLY A 17 -15.08 -9.94 6.62
N GLU A 18 -14.49 -8.77 6.39
CA GLU A 18 -14.12 -8.29 5.05
C GLU A 18 -12.61 -8.44 4.77
N VAL A 19 -11.81 -8.82 5.78
CA VAL A 19 -10.34 -8.88 5.67
C VAL A 19 -9.87 -9.81 4.56
N ASP A 20 -10.36 -11.05 4.52
CA ASP A 20 -9.91 -12.02 3.52
C ASP A 20 -10.33 -11.63 2.09
N ALA A 21 -11.57 -11.15 1.93
CA ALA A 21 -12.07 -10.66 0.65
C ALA A 21 -11.25 -9.45 0.15
N PHE A 22 -10.84 -8.56 1.06
CA PHE A 22 -9.99 -7.43 0.72
C PHE A 22 -8.59 -7.88 0.27
N VAL A 23 -7.99 -8.88 0.94
CA VAL A 23 -6.66 -9.40 0.59
C VAL A 23 -6.61 -9.96 -0.83
N GLU A 24 -7.65 -10.69 -1.25
CA GLU A 24 -7.73 -11.23 -2.61
C GLU A 24 -7.82 -10.12 -3.66
N GLN A 25 -8.67 -9.09 -3.43
CA GLN A 25 -8.74 -7.95 -4.34
C GLN A 25 -7.43 -7.15 -4.39
N TRP A 26 -6.77 -6.98 -3.24
CA TRP A 26 -5.48 -6.30 -3.17
C TRP A 26 -4.42 -7.03 -4.00
N ARG A 27 -4.41 -8.37 -3.97
CA ARG A 27 -3.45 -9.17 -4.75
C ARG A 27 -3.58 -8.91 -6.25
N GLU A 28 -4.78 -8.79 -6.78
CA GLU A 28 -4.99 -8.47 -8.19
C GLU A 28 -4.54 -7.04 -8.53
N ARG A 29 -4.86 -6.07 -7.66
CA ARG A 29 -4.40 -4.66 -7.82
C ARG A 29 -2.88 -4.55 -7.79
N ALA A 30 -2.21 -5.31 -6.92
CA ALA A 30 -0.76 -5.31 -6.80
C ALA A 30 -0.07 -5.79 -8.09
N LYS A 31 -0.67 -6.72 -8.84
CA LYS A 31 -0.13 -7.18 -10.13
C LYS A 31 -0.08 -6.06 -11.17
N LEU A 32 -1.03 -5.14 -11.15
CA LEU A 32 -1.09 -4.01 -12.08
C LEU A 32 -0.08 -2.92 -11.73
N MET A 33 0.18 -2.72 -10.44
CA MET A 33 1.12 -1.71 -9.97
C MET A 33 2.59 -2.12 -10.17
N ARG A 34 2.86 -3.43 -10.27
CA ARG A 34 4.22 -3.97 -10.28
C ARG A 34 5.08 -3.44 -11.45
N ASP A 35 4.46 -3.13 -12.58
CA ASP A 35 5.15 -2.73 -13.81
C ASP A 35 5.21 -1.19 -13.94
N ALA A 36 4.74 -0.44 -12.94
CA ALA A 36 4.79 1.02 -12.94
C ALA A 36 6.24 1.51 -12.79
N PRO A 37 6.68 2.50 -13.59
CA PRO A 37 8.00 3.09 -13.45
C PRO A 37 8.24 3.60 -12.02
N GLY A 38 9.37 3.21 -11.43
CA GLY A 38 9.76 3.59 -10.07
C GLY A 38 9.08 2.80 -8.95
N PHE A 39 8.23 1.81 -9.25
CA PHE A 39 7.77 0.84 -8.26
C PHE A 39 8.92 -0.10 -7.86
N ARG A 40 9.16 -0.29 -6.56
CA ARG A 40 10.19 -1.22 -6.06
C ARG A 40 9.58 -2.50 -5.52
N ASP A 41 8.74 -2.38 -4.49
CA ASP A 41 7.99 -3.50 -3.93
C ASP A 41 6.71 -3.03 -3.22
N SER A 42 5.88 -4.00 -2.84
CA SER A 42 4.67 -3.78 -2.06
C SER A 42 4.35 -5.00 -1.22
N ARG A 43 3.99 -4.77 0.05
CA ARG A 43 3.69 -5.82 1.03
C ARG A 43 2.45 -5.44 1.83
N LEU A 44 1.44 -6.30 1.74
CA LEU A 44 0.28 -6.22 2.62
C LEU A 44 0.53 -7.07 3.87
N HIS A 45 0.55 -6.41 5.02
CA HIS A 45 0.73 -7.04 6.32
C HIS A 45 -0.64 -7.27 6.95
N ARG A 46 -0.81 -8.45 7.55
CA ARG A 46 -1.95 -8.78 8.41
C ARG A 46 -1.52 -8.74 9.86
N ALA A 47 -2.33 -8.13 10.72
CA ALA A 47 -2.12 -8.21 12.15
C ALA A 47 -2.14 -9.67 12.63
N LYS A 48 -1.26 -10.00 13.58
CA LYS A 48 -1.27 -11.32 14.23
C LYS A 48 -2.36 -11.45 15.29
N LEU A 49 -2.72 -10.34 15.92
CA LEU A 49 -3.73 -10.30 16.96
C LEU A 49 -5.10 -9.92 16.34
N PRO A 50 -6.16 -10.70 16.59
CA PRO A 50 -7.46 -10.50 15.97
C PRO A 50 -8.18 -9.23 16.45
N ASP A 51 -7.77 -8.66 17.58
CA ASP A 51 -8.31 -7.45 18.19
C ASP A 51 -7.49 -6.18 17.90
N ALA A 52 -6.40 -6.30 17.11
CA ALA A 52 -5.66 -5.14 16.65
C ALA A 52 -6.57 -4.20 15.86
N ARG A 53 -6.52 -2.90 16.18
CA ARG A 53 -7.34 -1.88 15.51
C ARG A 53 -7.21 -1.92 13.99
N PHE A 54 -5.99 -2.09 13.49
CA PHE A 54 -5.70 -2.14 12.06
C PHE A 54 -5.32 -3.57 11.69
N GLN A 55 -6.26 -4.26 11.03
CA GLN A 55 -6.03 -5.64 10.60
C GLN A 55 -5.12 -5.73 9.39
N LEU A 56 -5.07 -4.68 8.56
CA LEU A 56 -4.27 -4.63 7.33
C LEU A 56 -3.45 -3.34 7.23
N VAL A 57 -2.17 -3.49 6.88
CA VAL A 57 -1.27 -2.36 6.58
C VAL A 57 -0.50 -2.67 5.30
N ASN A 58 -0.67 -1.83 4.29
CA ASN A 58 0.11 -1.91 3.07
C ASN A 58 1.36 -1.03 3.20
N VAL A 59 2.53 -1.60 2.93
CA VAL A 59 3.81 -0.88 2.86
C VAL A 59 4.40 -1.13 1.47
N ALA A 60 4.67 -0.06 0.73
CA ALA A 60 5.27 -0.14 -0.60
C ALA A 60 6.41 0.87 -0.73
N HIS A 61 7.42 0.52 -1.52
CA HIS A 61 8.57 1.37 -1.74
C HIS A 61 8.62 1.85 -3.19
N TRP A 62 8.97 3.11 -3.36
CA TRP A 62 9.04 3.78 -4.66
C TRP A 62 10.35 4.53 -4.80
N ASP A 63 10.81 4.73 -6.04
CA ASP A 63 12.00 5.53 -6.32
C ASP A 63 11.84 6.99 -5.90
N SER A 64 10.65 7.56 -6.08
CA SER A 64 10.36 8.94 -5.67
C SER A 64 8.86 9.20 -5.47
N ALA A 65 8.53 10.34 -4.86
CA ALA A 65 7.16 10.82 -4.73
C ALA A 65 6.51 11.14 -6.09
N GLU A 66 7.31 11.56 -7.08
CA GLU A 66 6.86 11.80 -8.45
C GLU A 66 6.47 10.49 -9.14
N ALA A 67 7.29 9.45 -9.01
CA ALA A 67 6.99 8.13 -9.56
C ALA A 67 5.68 7.55 -8.98
N TRP A 68 5.52 7.63 -7.65
CA TRP A 68 4.27 7.23 -7.00
C TRP A 68 3.06 8.05 -7.47
N ARG A 69 3.19 9.38 -7.57
CA ARG A 69 2.11 10.25 -8.07
C ARG A 69 1.74 9.91 -9.52
N ALA A 70 2.73 9.70 -10.39
CA ALA A 70 2.50 9.35 -11.78
C ALA A 70 1.79 7.99 -11.92
N ALA A 71 2.18 7.00 -11.11
CA ALA A 71 1.54 5.69 -11.11
C ALA A 71 0.11 5.74 -10.59
N THR A 72 -0.13 6.46 -9.49
CA THR A 72 -1.45 6.53 -8.86
C THR A 72 -2.44 7.43 -9.61
N THR A 73 -1.97 8.40 -10.39
CA THR A 73 -2.83 9.24 -11.25
C THR A 73 -3.11 8.59 -12.62
N ASN A 74 -2.51 7.43 -12.91
CA ASN A 74 -2.76 6.69 -14.14
C ASN A 74 -4.23 6.21 -14.19
N PRO A 75 -5.00 6.53 -15.26
CA PRO A 75 -6.39 6.10 -15.40
C PRO A 75 -6.61 4.59 -15.31
N ALA A 76 -5.68 3.78 -15.82
CA ALA A 76 -5.77 2.32 -15.72
C ALA A 76 -5.65 1.84 -14.27
N PHE A 77 -4.82 2.51 -13.48
CA PHE A 77 -4.68 2.23 -12.06
C PHE A 77 -5.93 2.66 -11.28
N GLN A 78 -6.44 3.86 -11.55
CA GLN A 78 -7.68 4.35 -10.94
C GLN A 78 -8.88 3.43 -11.24
N ALA A 79 -9.02 2.99 -12.49
CA ALA A 79 -10.05 2.03 -12.87
C ALA A 79 -9.91 0.68 -12.15
N ALA A 80 -8.68 0.23 -11.91
CA ALA A 80 -8.42 -1.03 -11.22
C ALA A 80 -8.60 -0.96 -9.70
N MET A 81 -8.39 0.22 -9.10
CA MET A 81 -8.70 0.42 -7.69
C MET A 81 -10.21 0.28 -7.44
N GLY A 82 -11.02 0.73 -8.39
CA GLY A 82 -12.48 0.65 -8.32
C GLY A 82 -13.05 1.44 -7.14
N ASP A 83 -14.35 1.31 -6.90
CA ASP A 83 -14.97 1.89 -5.72
C ASP A 83 -14.58 1.10 -4.47
N VAL A 84 -14.05 1.82 -3.49
CA VAL A 84 -13.83 1.27 -2.15
C VAL A 84 -15.20 1.21 -1.46
N PRO A 85 -15.64 0.03 -0.96
CA PRO A 85 -16.87 -0.07 -0.20
C PRO A 85 -16.86 0.94 0.96
N GLY A 86 -17.99 1.56 1.28
CA GLY A 86 -18.07 2.53 2.39
C GLY A 86 -17.69 1.95 3.77
N SER A 87 -17.64 0.62 3.90
CA SER A 87 -17.13 -0.11 5.07
C SER A 87 -15.61 -0.11 5.20
N VAL A 88 -14.87 0.24 4.12
CA VAL A 88 -13.42 0.24 4.08
C VAL A 88 -12.90 1.67 4.05
N ALA A 89 -12.08 2.03 5.03
CA ALA A 89 -11.45 3.34 5.13
C ALA A 89 -9.92 3.22 4.94
N PRO A 90 -9.38 3.53 3.75
CA PRO A 90 -7.95 3.59 3.51
C PRO A 90 -7.37 4.93 4.01
N ASN A 91 -6.18 4.89 4.59
CA ASN A 91 -5.44 6.06 5.07
C ASN A 91 -4.03 6.09 4.44
N PRO A 92 -3.91 6.43 3.15
CA PRO A 92 -2.63 6.42 2.43
C PRO A 92 -1.81 7.69 2.66
N ALA A 93 -0.50 7.55 2.83
CA ALA A 93 0.46 8.65 2.80
C ALA A 93 1.87 8.19 2.39
N LEU A 94 2.74 9.16 2.08
CA LEU A 94 4.17 8.96 1.83
C LEU A 94 4.98 9.34 3.07
N TYR A 95 6.02 8.57 3.33
CA TYR A 95 6.86 8.67 4.52
C TYR A 95 8.33 8.51 4.15
N ASP A 96 9.18 9.21 4.90
CA ASP A 96 10.62 9.00 4.93
C ASP A 96 10.99 8.09 6.10
N VAL A 97 12.04 7.29 5.92
CA VAL A 97 12.67 6.56 7.02
C VAL A 97 13.53 7.55 7.80
N VAL A 98 13.04 7.96 8.97
CA VAL A 98 13.74 8.94 9.84
C VAL A 98 14.76 8.30 10.78
N VAL A 99 14.58 7.03 11.13
CA VAL A 99 15.47 6.23 11.99
C VAL A 99 15.38 4.77 11.58
N GLU A 100 16.52 4.08 11.47
CA GLU A 100 16.61 2.64 11.20
C GLU A 100 17.70 2.02 12.09
N TYR A 101 17.45 0.83 12.64
CA TYR A 101 18.43 0.06 13.40
C TYR A 101 18.56 -1.34 12.79
N GLY A 102 19.78 -1.69 12.36
CA GLY A 102 20.07 -2.96 11.71
C GLY A 102 19.52 -3.01 10.29
N GLN A 103 20.29 -2.54 9.32
CA GLN A 103 20.10 -2.99 7.94
C GLN A 103 20.45 -4.48 7.85
N PRO A 104 19.81 -5.25 6.97
CA PRO A 104 20.12 -6.67 6.78
C PRO A 104 21.59 -6.93 6.46
#